data_AF-A0A3C1CYV6-F1
#
_entry.id   AF-A0A3C1CYV6-F1
#
_cell.length_a   1.000
_cell.length_b   1.000
_cell.length_c   1.000
_cell.angle_alpha   90.00
_cell.angle_beta   90.00
_cell.angle_gamma   90.00
#
_symmetry.space_group_name_H-M   'P 1'
#
loop_
_entity.id
_entity.type
_entity.pdbx_description
1 polymer ?
#
loop_
_entity_poly.entity_id
_entity_poly.type
_entity_poly.pdbx_seq_one_letter_code
_entity_poly.pdbx_strand_id
1 'polypeptide(L)' 'MHLNLSDDGSKVLGVEFTGGCNGNLKAISKLVEGVSSDRVIEVLAGNTCGTKKTSCADQLTRAIEAARAEIA' A
#
# COMPACT_ATOMS: atom_id res chain seq x y z
N MET A 1 -5.08 -5.99 -6.60
CA MET A 1 -4.25 -5.89 -5.39
C MET A 1 -5.09 -6.39 -4.24
N HIS A 2 -4.55 -7.29 -3.44
CA HIS A 2 -5.18 -7.75 -2.20
C HIS A 2 -4.41 -7.12 -1.05
N LEU A 3 -5.11 -6.37 -0.19
CA LEU A 3 -4.55 -5.72 0.98
C LEU A 3 -5.18 -6.34 2.22
N ASN A 4 -4.35 -6.67 3.20
CA ASN A 4 -4.77 -7.13 4.51
C ASN A 4 -4.29 -6.12 5.56
N LEU A 5 -5.21 -5.62 6.37
CA LEU A 5 -4.94 -4.70 7.48
C LEU A 5 -5.27 -5.37 8.81
N SER A 6 -4.74 -4.83 9.91
CA SER A 6 -5.20 -5.21 11.25
C SER A 6 -6.67 -4.85 11.45
N ASP A 7 -7.32 -5.46 12.45
CA ASP A 7 -8.75 -5.26 12.74
C ASP A 7 -9.11 -3.78 12.96
N ASP A 8 -8.18 -2.99 13.49
CA ASP A 8 -8.31 -1.55 13.73
C ASP A 8 -7.79 -0.68 12.56
N GLY A 9 -7.36 -1.30 11.46
CA GLY A 9 -6.79 -0.65 10.29
C GLY A 9 -5.43 0.03 10.53
N SER A 10 -4.82 -0.11 11.70
CA SER A 10 -3.61 0.63 12.10
C SER A 10 -2.33 0.10 11.46
N LYS A 11 -2.30 -1.17 11.02
CA LYS A 11 -1.13 -1.83 10.45
C LYS A 11 -1.45 -2.57 9.16
N VAL A 12 -0.47 -2.63 8.27
CA VAL A 12 -0.50 -3.50 7.09
C VAL A 12 -0.06 -4.90 7.51
N LEU A 13 -0.91 -5.91 7.34
CA LEU A 13 -0.59 -7.31 7.60
C LEU A 13 -0.10 -8.05 6.35
N GLY A 14 -0.36 -7.49 5.17
CA GLY A 14 0.15 -8.04 3.92
C GLY A 14 -0.44 -7.34 2.70
N VAL A 15 0.31 -7.36 1.60
CA VAL A 15 -0.16 -6.87 0.31
C VAL A 15 0.32 -7.76 -0.83
N GLU A 16 -0.59 -8.08 -1.73
CA GLU A 16 -0.32 -8.80 -2.96
C GLU A 16 -0.72 -7.96 -4.17
N PHE A 17 0.20 -7.75 -5.10
CA PHE A 17 -0.04 -7.00 -6.33
C PHE A 17 -0.35 -7.94 -7.49
N THR A 18 -1.38 -7.60 -8.28
CA THR A 18 -1.84 -8.41 -9.43
C THR A 18 -1.19 -7.97 -10.76
N GLY A 19 -0.19 -7.10 -10.73
CA GLY A 19 0.54 -6.63 -11.92
C GLY A 19 1.56 -5.52 -11.64
N GLY A 20 2.59 -5.45 -12.48
CA GLY A 20 3.69 -4.48 -12.39
C GLY A 20 5.05 -5.16 -12.26
N CYS A 21 6.07 -4.42 -11.81
CA CYS A 21 7.43 -4.94 -11.70
C CYS A 21 7.54 -6.01 -10.59
N ASN A 22 7.67 -7.29 -10.96
CA ASN A 22 7.59 -8.41 -10.01
C ASN A 22 8.56 -8.29 -8.81
N GLY A 23 9.83 -7.94 -9.06
CA GLY A 23 10.84 -7.85 -8.01
C GLY A 23 10.57 -6.71 -7.02
N ASN A 24 10.34 -5.51 -7.55
CA ASN A 24 10.08 -4.33 -6.71
C ASN A 24 8.77 -4.47 -5.93
N LEU A 25 7.72 -5.04 -6.53
CA LEU A 25 6.44 -5.23 -5.84
C LEU A 25 6.55 -6.25 -4.71
N LYS A 26 7.29 -7.35 -4.90
CA LYS A 26 7.60 -8.30 -3.82
C LYS A 26 8.42 -7.63 -2.70
N ALA A 27 9.36 -6.75 -3.05
CA ALA A 27 10.14 -6.02 -2.07
C ALA A 27 9.25 -5.07 -1.26
N ILE A 28 8.39 -4.29 -1.92
CA ILE A 28 7.42 -3.40 -1.26
C ILE A 28 6.53 -4.20 -0.31
N SER A 29 5.96 -5.33 -0.77
CA SER A 29 5.12 -6.19 0.08
C SER A 29 5.81 -6.57 1.40
N LYS A 30 7.10 -6.93 1.35
CA LYS A 30 7.88 -7.26 2.55
C LYS A 30 8.22 -6.05 3.41
N LEU A 31 8.48 -4.90 2.78
CA LEU A 31 8.89 -3.68 3.49
C LEU A 31 7.73 -3.06 4.27
N VAL A 32 6.49 -3.22 3.81
CA VAL A 32 5.30 -2.64 4.46
C VAL A 32 4.62 -3.58 5.45
N GLU A 33 4.95 -4.87 5.43
CA GLU A 33 4.37 -5.84 6.36
C GLU A 33 4.71 -5.50 7.83
N GLY A 34 3.69 -5.43 8.67
CA GLY A 34 3.78 -5.01 10.08
C GLY A 34 3.93 -3.50 10.31
N VAL A 35 4.07 -2.70 9.24
CA VAL A 35 4.25 -1.25 9.33
C VAL A 35 2.91 -0.55 9.56
N SER A 36 2.94 0.57 10.29
CA SER A 36 1.77 1.43 10.49
C SER A 36 1.22 1.93 9.15
N SER A 37 -0.11 1.83 8.98
CA SER A 37 -0.85 2.34 7.83
C SER A 37 -0.56 3.82 7.57
N ASP A 38 -0.55 4.65 8.62
CA ASP A 38 -0.25 6.08 8.51
C ASP A 38 1.17 6.31 8.00
N ARG A 39 2.14 5.54 8.50
CA ARG A 39 3.53 5.65 8.06
C ARG A 39 3.70 5.25 6.59
N VAL A 40 2.99 4.21 6.14
CA VAL A 40 3.03 3.80 4.73
C VAL A 40 2.44 4.89 3.83
N ILE A 41 1.32 5.49 4.23
CA ILE A 41 0.70 6.61 3.51
C ILE A 41 1.64 7.82 3.45
N GLU A 42 2.16 8.24 4.60
CA GLU A 42 3.07 9.39 4.72
C GLU A 42 4.27 9.29 3.77
N VAL A 43 4.86 8.09 3.64
CA VAL A 43 6.08 7.89 2.86
C VAL A 43 5.80 7.70 1.36
N LEU A 44 4.68 7.09 1.00
CA LEU A 44 4.45 6.61 -0.37
C LEU A 44 3.37 7.39 -1.14
N ALA A 45 2.54 8.18 -0.48
CA ALA A 45 1.44 8.88 -1.12
C ALA A 45 1.97 9.90 -2.13
N GLY A 46 1.34 9.97 -3.30
CA GLY A 46 1.75 10.84 -4.39
C GLY A 46 3.02 10.39 -5.12
N ASN A 47 3.63 9.24 -4.78
CA ASN A 47 4.78 8.75 -5.51
C ASN A 47 4.39 8.40 -6.95
N THR A 48 4.84 9.18 -7.94
CA THR A 48 4.50 9.00 -9.35
C THR A 48 5.48 8.09 -10.10
N CYS A 49 5.07 7.51 -11.24
CA CYS A 49 5.94 6.68 -12.08
C CYS A 49 6.05 7.25 -13.50
N GLY A 50 7.17 7.91 -13.80
CA GLY A 50 7.38 8.60 -15.07
C GLY A 50 6.34 9.71 -15.28
N THR A 51 5.64 9.71 -16.42
CA THR A 51 4.57 10.68 -16.72
C THR A 51 3.21 10.31 -16.13
N LYS A 52 3.10 9.17 -15.41
CA LYS A 52 1.84 8.73 -14.81
C LYS A 52 1.54 9.54 -13.55
N LYS A 53 0.27 9.89 -13.36
CA LYS A 53 -0.23 10.58 -12.16
C LYS A 53 -0.24 9.72 -10.88
N THR A 54 0.24 8.49 -10.95
CA THR A 54 0.24 7.51 -9.84
C THR A 54 1.31 6.44 -10.09
N SER A 55 1.61 5.63 -9.09
CA SER A 55 2.48 4.45 -9.16
C SER A 55 1.92 3.31 -8.32
N CYS A 56 2.55 2.15 -8.33
CA CYS A 56 2.15 1.05 -7.45
C CYS A 56 2.28 1.40 -5.96
N ALA A 57 3.22 2.28 -5.59
CA ALA A 57 3.38 2.76 -4.23
C ALA A 57 2.22 3.69 -3.83
N ASP A 58 1.86 4.64 -4.68
CA ASP A 58 0.70 5.53 -4.47
C ASP A 58 -0.64 4.78 -4.53
N GLN A 59 -0.75 3.76 -5.38
CA GLN A 59 -1.94 2.90 -5.41
C GLN A 59 -2.12 2.12 -4.09
N LEU A 60 -1.01 1.70 -3.46
CA LEU A 60 -1.06 1.07 -2.15
C LEU A 60 -1.61 2.03 -1.10
N THR A 61 -1.15 3.28 -1.04
CA THR A 61 -1.63 4.25 -0.03
C THR A 61 -3.13 4.50 -0.18
N ARG A 62 -3.61 4.67 -1.41
CA ARG A 62 -5.03 4.88 -1.71
C ARG A 62 -5.88 3.67 -1.33
N ALA A 63 -5.35 2.45 -1.47
CA ALA A 63 -6.05 1.25 -1.04
C ALA A 63 -6.08 1.10 0.49
N ILE A 64 -5.02 1.52 1.19
CA ILE A 64 -5.01 1.57 2.66
C ILE A 64 -6.07 2.56 3.15
N GLU A 65 -6.13 3.76 2.57
CA GLU A 65 -7.16 4.75 2.91
C GLU A 65 -8.57 4.21 2.67
N ALA A 66 -8.82 3.59 1.51
CA ALA A 66 -10.10 3.00 1.18
C ALA A 66 -10.51 1.89 2.16
N ALA A 67 -9.59 0.95 2.47
CA ALA A 67 -9.86 -0.14 3.40
C ALA A 67 -10.12 0.37 4.84
N ARG A 68 -9.38 1.40 5.29
CA ARG A 68 -9.62 2.01 6.62
C ARG A 68 -10.98 2.70 6.71
N ALA A 69 -11.46 3.29 5.61
CA ALA A 69 -12.77 3.90 5.57
C ALA A 69 -13.92 2.88 5.71
N GLU A 70 -13.69 1.61 5.38
CA GLU A 70 -14.67 0.53 5.56
C GLU A 70 -14.64 -0.09 6.97
N ILE A 71 -13.55 0.12 7.73
CA ILE A 71 -13.40 -0.34 9.12
C ILE A 71 -14.04 0.64 10.13
N ALA A 72 -14.17 1.92 9.75
CA ALA A 72 -14.74 2.99 10.57
C ALA A 72 -16.28 2.98 10.57
#